data_AF-A0A927SKL3-F1
#
_entry.id   AF-A0A927SKL3-F1
#
_cell.length_a   1.000
_cell.length_b   1.000
_cell.length_c   1.000
_cell.angle_alpha   90.00
_cell.angle_beta   90.00
_cell.angle_gamma   90.00
#
_symmetry.space_group_name_H-M   'P 1'
#
loop_
_entity.id
_entity.type
_entity.pdbx_description
1 polymer ?
#
loop_
_entity_poly.entity_id
_entity_poly.type
_entity_poly.pdbx_seq_one_letter_code
_entity_poly.pdbx_strand_id
1 'polypeptide(L)'
;MTKKPVLKESLRLYKKNLGPLLLALLVELVLRGIALSPLMFLADKALAPLAYLAIPLYLLIVLPARQNYALALQDMMNGGSVFSTQLVCPKAYGWKLLRGLLGTVRILLWSAVTIVSAVLLYAAFVGHWGLDVITLMRICSSVGGGDIVNGLVMIMGAIAGSMLLILLGCAVHSGTRHAFALGSKKLLRGSRLRLVALWFGGLVLLVPFAAVVVYALGDYALTMLSALKNFSFPSTFALNARQAAMLAGGAVVLLLPLLPLKNLLPAVYLRMVKEERDAQA
;
A
#
# COMPACT_ATOMS: atom_id res chain seq x y z
N MET A 1 24.63 9.13 -25.78
CA MET A 1 24.46 8.08 -24.75
C MET A 1 23.07 7.47 -24.86
N THR A 2 22.98 6.17 -25.14
CA THR A 2 21.71 5.44 -25.32
C THR A 2 20.96 5.31 -23.99
N LYS A 3 19.76 5.90 -23.89
CA LYS A 3 18.86 5.79 -22.74
C LYS A 3 18.58 4.30 -22.48
N LYS A 4 19.26 3.70 -21.50
CA LYS A 4 18.92 2.35 -21.06
C LYS A 4 17.48 2.39 -20.56
N PRO A 5 16.57 1.54 -21.07
CA PRO A 5 15.19 1.55 -20.60
C PRO A 5 15.17 1.19 -19.11
N VAL A 6 14.51 2.02 -18.30
CA VAL A 6 14.41 1.88 -16.83
C VAL A 6 14.07 0.45 -16.41
N LEU A 7 13.18 -0.20 -17.16
CA LEU A 7 12.75 -1.57 -16.93
C LEU A 7 13.91 -2.58 -17.08
N LYS A 8 14.74 -2.45 -18.12
CA LYS A 8 15.87 -3.38 -18.38
C LYS A 8 16.93 -3.24 -17.30
N GLU A 9 17.21 -2.01 -16.87
CA GLU A 9 18.15 -1.76 -15.79
C GLU A 9 17.62 -2.26 -14.44
N SER A 10 16.34 -2.02 -14.15
CA SER A 10 15.69 -2.53 -12.94
C SER A 10 15.68 -4.05 -12.89
N LEU A 11 15.41 -4.72 -14.02
CA LEU A 11 15.45 -6.18 -14.13
C LEU A 11 16.87 -6.73 -13.97
N ARG A 12 17.87 -6.04 -14.52
CA ARG A 12 19.29 -6.40 -14.36
C ARG A 12 19.71 -6.34 -12.88
N LEU A 13 19.40 -5.24 -12.20
CA LEU A 13 19.69 -5.06 -10.78
C LEU A 13 18.93 -6.05 -9.90
N TYR A 14 17.67 -6.33 -10.23
CA TYR A 14 16.85 -7.32 -9.56
C TYR A 14 17.43 -8.74 -9.68
N LYS A 15 17.76 -9.18 -10.90
CA LYS A 15 18.37 -10.51 -11.12
C LYS A 15 19.72 -10.65 -10.40
N LYS A 16 20.54 -9.59 -10.42
CA LYS A 16 21.85 -9.59 -9.75
C LYS A 16 21.73 -9.65 -8.22
N ASN A 17 20.71 -9.03 -7.64
CA ASN A 17 20.59 -8.84 -6.19
C ASN A 17 19.32 -9.45 -5.59
N LEU A 18 18.76 -10.51 -6.20
CA LEU A 18 17.49 -11.10 -5.79
C LEU A 18 17.48 -11.50 -4.31
N GLY A 19 18.48 -12.27 -3.88
CA GLY A 19 18.62 -12.72 -2.49
C GLY A 19 18.66 -11.56 -1.48
N PRO A 20 19.59 -10.59 -1.62
CA PRO A 20 19.65 -9.42 -0.76
C PRO A 20 18.36 -8.58 -0.75
N LEU A 21 17.69 -8.45 -1.90
CA LEU A 21 16.42 -7.72 -1.99
C LEU A 21 15.27 -8.43 -1.26
N LEU A 22 15.19 -9.76 -1.37
CA LEU A 22 14.22 -10.57 -0.64
C LEU A 22 14.48 -10.55 0.86
N LEU A 23 15.75 -10.60 1.28
CA LEU A 23 16.11 -10.50 2.69
C LEU A 23 15.75 -9.13 3.27
N ALA A 24 16.00 -8.05 2.52
CA ALA A 24 15.60 -6.71 2.93
C ALA A 24 14.06 -6.58 3.03
N LEU A 25 13.32 -7.20 2.10
CA LEU A 25 11.86 -7.27 2.18
C LEU A 25 11.39 -8.06 3.42
N LEU A 26 12.05 -9.16 3.76
CA LEU A 26 11.75 -9.95 4.96
C LEU A 26 11.97 -9.12 6.23
N VAL A 27 13.08 -8.37 6.30
CA VAL A 27 13.32 -7.44 7.42
C VAL A 27 12.21 -6.40 7.51
N GLU A 28 11.79 -5.79 6.40
CA GLU A 28 10.64 -4.86 6.41
C GLU A 28 9.36 -5.53 6.90
N LEU A 29 9.10 -6.78 6.51
CA LEU A 29 7.91 -7.53 6.93
C LEU A 29 7.95 -7.82 8.43
N VAL A 30 9.09 -8.26 8.96
CA VAL A 30 9.28 -8.52 10.39
C VAL A 30 9.09 -7.25 11.20
N LEU A 31 9.68 -6.13 10.78
CA LEU A 31 9.52 -4.84 11.47
C LEU A 31 8.05 -4.37 11.49
N ARG A 32 7.31 -4.57 10.39
CA ARG A 32 5.87 -4.30 10.35
C ARG A 32 5.09 -5.25 11.24
N GLY A 33 5.45 -6.54 11.26
CA GLY A 33 4.84 -7.54 12.13
C GLY A 33 5.01 -7.20 13.60
N ILE A 34 6.22 -6.81 14.01
CA ILE A 34 6.50 -6.35 15.38
C ILE A 34 5.67 -5.12 15.73
N ALA A 35 5.58 -4.15 14.81
CA ALA A 35 4.80 -2.93 15.05
C ALA A 35 3.28 -3.17 15.12
N LEU A 36 2.78 -4.18 14.39
CA LEU A 36 1.35 -4.53 14.36
C LEU A 36 0.97 -5.61 15.36
N SER A 37 1.93 -6.24 16.04
CA SER A 37 1.66 -7.30 17.02
C SER A 37 0.69 -6.91 18.14
N PRO A 38 0.63 -5.65 18.64
CA PRO A 38 -0.36 -5.30 19.66
C PRO A 38 -1.81 -5.40 19.17
N LEU A 39 -2.07 -5.43 17.87
CA LEU A 39 -3.43 -5.66 17.35
C LEU A 39 -4.01 -7.02 17.76
N MET A 40 -3.15 -7.98 18.11
CA MET A 40 -3.58 -9.27 18.66
C MET A 40 -4.36 -9.11 19.98
N PHE A 41 -4.13 -8.03 20.73
CA PHE A 41 -4.88 -7.74 21.96
C PHE A 41 -6.35 -7.40 21.71
N LEU A 42 -6.77 -7.12 20.47
CA LEU A 42 -8.19 -6.96 20.11
C LEU A 42 -8.99 -8.27 20.24
N ALA A 43 -8.32 -9.41 20.35
CA ALA A 43 -8.97 -10.70 20.59
C ALA A 43 -9.62 -10.78 21.99
N ASP A 44 -9.15 -9.98 22.95
CA ASP A 44 -9.68 -9.93 24.31
C ASP A 44 -10.15 -8.51 24.66
N LYS A 45 -11.40 -8.37 25.12
CA LYS A 45 -11.98 -7.09 25.51
C LYS A 45 -11.21 -6.43 26.67
N ALA A 46 -10.62 -7.22 27.57
CA ALA A 46 -9.86 -6.69 28.70
C ALA A 46 -8.52 -6.06 28.25
N LEU A 47 -7.92 -6.61 27.20
CA LEU A 47 -6.63 -6.17 26.68
C LEU A 47 -6.75 -5.24 25.46
N ALA A 48 -7.96 -5.04 24.94
CA ALA A 48 -8.22 -4.18 23.79
C ALA A 48 -7.55 -2.78 23.85
N PRO A 49 -7.45 -2.10 25.01
CA PRO A 49 -6.72 -0.82 25.09
C PRO A 49 -5.22 -0.94 24.72
N LEU A 50 -4.58 -2.09 24.95
CA LEU A 50 -3.18 -2.28 24.58
C LEU A 50 -2.97 -2.32 23.05
N ALA A 51 -4.03 -2.57 22.27
CA ALA A 51 -3.94 -2.54 20.82
C ALA A 51 -3.55 -1.16 20.28
N TYR A 52 -3.83 -0.08 21.01
CA TYR A 52 -3.41 1.28 20.64
C TYR A 52 -1.88 1.44 20.59
N LEU A 53 -1.11 0.56 21.25
CA LEU A 53 0.35 0.55 21.17
C LEU A 53 0.88 0.28 19.75
N ALA A 54 0.07 -0.32 18.88
CA ALA A 54 0.42 -0.51 17.47
C ALA A 54 0.71 0.82 16.77
N ILE A 55 0.01 1.90 17.14
CA ILE A 55 0.19 3.23 16.53
C ILE A 55 1.59 3.79 16.80
N PRO A 56 2.04 4.01 18.06
CA PRO A 56 3.38 4.53 18.33
C PRO A 56 4.47 3.58 17.85
N LEU A 57 4.31 2.26 17.95
CA LEU A 57 5.29 1.31 17.42
C LEU A 57 5.42 1.42 15.89
N TYR A 58 4.31 1.56 15.17
CA TYR A 58 4.35 1.76 13.72
C TYR A 58 5.01 3.09 13.35
N LEU A 59 4.72 4.17 14.08
CA LEU A 59 5.34 5.47 13.85
C LEU A 59 6.85 5.43 14.09
N LEU A 60 7.30 4.82 15.19
CA LEU A 60 8.70 4.83 15.60
C LEU A 60 9.55 3.79 14.84
N ILE A 61 8.99 2.61 14.54
CA ILE A 61 9.76 1.53 13.90
C ILE A 61 9.62 1.60 12.39
N VAL A 62 8.39 1.61 11.88
CA VAL A 62 8.13 1.39 10.46
C VAL A 62 8.42 2.63 9.62
N LEU A 63 8.06 3.83 10.09
CA LEU A 63 8.28 5.04 9.28
C LEU A 63 9.77 5.32 9.03
N PRO A 64 10.68 5.25 10.03
CA PRO A 64 12.11 5.41 9.79
C PRO A 64 12.69 4.26 8.96
N ALA A 65 12.25 3.02 9.19
CA ALA A 65 12.69 1.85 8.42
C ALA A 65 12.40 2.01 6.91
N ARG A 66 11.26 2.61 6.53
CA ARG A 66 10.94 2.92 5.12
C ARG A 66 11.92 3.90 4.48
N GLN A 67 12.50 4.82 5.25
CA GLN A 67 13.54 5.74 4.76
C GLN A 67 14.89 5.04 4.68
N ASN A 68 15.21 4.18 5.65
CA ASN A 68 16.42 3.36 5.65
C ASN A 68 16.48 2.43 4.45
N TYR A 69 15.37 1.79 4.09
CA TYR A 69 15.29 0.96 2.89
C TYR A 69 15.62 1.76 1.61
N ALA A 70 15.15 3.01 1.52
CA ALA A 70 15.48 3.85 0.37
C ALA A 70 16.97 4.20 0.29
N LEU A 71 17.64 4.39 1.43
CA LEU A 71 19.10 4.60 1.50
C LEU A 71 19.87 3.32 1.16
N ALA A 72 19.48 2.19 1.74
CA ALA A 72 20.06 0.88 1.45
C ALA A 72 19.96 0.49 -0.04
N LEU A 73 18.85 0.87 -0.69
CA LEU A 73 18.67 0.66 -2.13
C LEU A 73 19.62 1.54 -2.97
N GLN A 74 19.92 2.76 -2.52
CA GLN A 74 20.91 3.63 -3.16
C GLN A 74 22.33 3.08 -2.98
N ASP A 75 22.67 2.59 -1.77
CA ASP A 75 23.96 1.93 -1.52
C ASP A 75 24.17 0.73 -2.43
N MET A 76 23.16 -0.14 -2.58
CA MET A 76 23.22 -1.27 -3.53
C MET A 76 23.47 -0.78 -4.95
N MET A 77 22.77 0.27 -5.37
CA MET A 77 22.93 0.85 -6.70
C MET A 77 24.35 1.42 -6.91
N ASN A 78 24.99 1.93 -5.87
CA ASN A 78 26.37 2.43 -5.90
C ASN A 78 27.44 1.33 -5.81
N GLY A 79 27.05 0.06 -5.85
CA GLY A 79 27.97 -1.09 -5.81
C GLY A 79 28.12 -1.72 -4.42
N GLY A 80 27.41 -1.23 -3.42
CA GLY A 80 27.31 -1.86 -2.10
C GLY A 80 26.28 -3.00 -2.03
N SER A 81 25.89 -3.39 -0.82
CA SER A 81 24.82 -4.37 -0.57
C SER A 81 23.54 -3.67 -0.08
N VAL A 82 22.37 -4.21 -0.42
CA VAL A 82 21.08 -3.77 0.17
C VAL A 82 21.06 -4.08 1.67
N PHE A 83 21.74 -5.16 2.08
CA PHE A 83 21.95 -5.51 3.48
C PHE A 83 23.14 -4.74 4.05
N SER A 84 23.13 -3.43 3.82
CA SER A 84 24.10 -2.47 4.35
C SER A 84 23.67 -2.04 5.75
N THR A 85 24.61 -1.49 6.53
CA THR A 85 24.35 -0.82 7.81
C THR A 85 23.28 0.29 7.67
N GLN A 86 23.03 0.79 6.46
CA GLN A 86 21.96 1.73 6.16
C GLN A 86 20.54 1.19 6.44
N LEU A 87 20.31 -0.12 6.36
CA LEU A 87 18.98 -0.72 6.54
C LEU A 87 18.42 -0.50 7.96
N VAL A 88 19.30 -0.42 8.97
CA VAL A 88 18.93 -0.18 10.38
C VAL A 88 19.62 1.09 10.93
N CYS A 89 20.07 1.99 10.06
CA CYS A 89 20.90 3.11 10.51
C CYS A 89 20.12 4.10 11.39
N PRO A 90 20.54 4.35 12.65
CA PRO A 90 19.88 5.31 13.54
C PRO A 90 20.26 6.76 13.22
N LYS A 91 21.22 7.01 12.30
CA LYS A 91 21.63 8.38 11.95
C LYS A 91 20.43 9.20 11.48
N ALA A 92 20.35 10.43 12.00
CA ALA A 92 19.29 11.39 11.68
C ALA A 92 17.86 10.82 11.89
N TYR A 93 17.65 9.97 12.90
CA TYR A 93 16.37 9.33 13.19
C TYR A 93 15.20 10.32 13.25
N GLY A 94 15.34 11.43 13.99
CA GLY A 94 14.29 12.46 14.08
C GLY A 94 13.88 13.03 12.72
N TRP A 95 14.85 13.26 11.83
CA TRP A 95 14.58 13.70 10.46
C TRP A 95 13.91 12.62 9.61
N LYS A 96 14.28 11.34 9.80
CA LYS A 96 13.63 10.21 9.11
C LYS A 96 12.17 10.06 9.55
N LEU A 97 11.93 10.16 10.86
CA LEU A 97 10.60 10.13 11.46
C LEU A 97 9.74 11.28 10.94
N LEU A 98 10.22 12.52 11.03
CA LEU A 98 9.50 13.71 10.55
C LEU A 98 9.12 13.59 9.07
N ARG A 99 10.05 13.12 8.22
CA ARG A 99 9.79 12.90 6.79
C ARG A 99 8.77 11.79 6.55
N GLY A 100 8.87 10.69 7.31
CA GLY A 100 7.88 9.61 7.28
C GLY A 100 6.50 10.09 7.68
N LEU A 101 6.40 10.93 8.72
CA LEU A 101 5.15 11.51 9.21
C LEU A 101 4.54 12.46 8.19
N LEU A 102 5.33 13.39 7.64
CA LEU A 102 4.88 14.29 6.56
C LEU A 102 4.42 13.52 5.32
N GLY A 103 5.12 12.44 4.95
CA GLY A 103 4.70 11.55 3.87
C GLY A 103 3.37 10.86 4.17
N THR A 104 3.20 10.38 5.41
CA THR A 104 1.98 9.73 5.87
C THR A 104 0.80 10.70 5.89
N VAL A 105 0.96 11.90 6.43
CA VAL A 105 -0.07 12.96 6.40
C VAL A 105 -0.49 13.29 4.97
N ARG A 106 0.47 13.39 4.05
CA ARG A 106 0.15 13.63 2.63
C ARG A 106 -0.68 12.51 2.04
N ILE A 107 -0.33 11.25 2.27
CA ILE A 107 -1.11 10.09 1.79
C ILE A 107 -2.48 10.04 2.49
N LEU A 108 -2.55 10.42 3.76
CA LEU A 108 -3.79 10.51 4.52
C LEU A 108 -4.76 11.52 3.89
N LEU A 109 -4.27 12.66 3.39
CA LEU A 109 -5.09 13.63 2.64
C LEU A 109 -5.69 13.01 1.37
N TRP A 110 -4.95 12.18 0.65
CA TRP A 110 -5.49 11.42 -0.50
C TRP A 110 -6.51 10.36 -0.08
N SER A 111 -6.43 9.91 1.17
CA SER A 111 -7.32 8.89 1.75
C SER A 111 -8.53 9.49 2.46
N ALA A 112 -8.62 10.82 2.57
CA ALA A 112 -9.66 11.50 3.33
C ALA A 112 -11.06 11.10 2.87
N VAL A 113 -11.30 11.09 1.55
CA VAL A 113 -12.59 10.69 0.98
C VAL A 113 -12.94 9.25 1.37
N THR A 114 -12.01 8.31 1.21
CA THR A 114 -12.22 6.90 1.56
C THR A 114 -12.47 6.70 3.05
N ILE A 115 -11.72 7.41 3.91
CA ILE A 115 -11.89 7.35 5.36
C ILE A 115 -13.27 7.86 5.75
N VAL A 116 -13.68 9.02 5.22
CA VAL A 116 -15.01 9.59 5.49
C VAL A 116 -16.10 8.62 5.03
N SER A 117 -16.00 8.10 3.81
CA SER A 117 -16.98 7.12 3.30
C SER A 117 -17.05 5.86 4.17
N ALA A 118 -15.91 5.32 4.61
CA ALA A 118 -15.87 4.13 5.47
C ALA A 118 -16.43 4.40 6.87
N VAL A 119 -16.14 5.56 7.46
CA VAL A 119 -16.67 5.98 8.77
C VAL A 119 -18.18 6.17 8.70
N LEU A 120 -18.69 6.82 7.64
CA LEU A 120 -20.13 6.99 7.44
C LEU A 120 -20.84 5.64 7.27
N LEU A 121 -20.25 4.74 6.49
CA LEU A 121 -20.78 3.39 6.31
C LEU A 121 -20.80 2.63 7.65
N TYR A 122 -19.70 2.65 8.41
CA TYR A 122 -19.63 2.04 9.73
C TYR A 122 -20.65 2.63 10.71
N ALA A 123 -20.76 3.96 10.77
CA ALA A 123 -21.72 4.64 11.63
C ALA A 123 -23.16 4.22 11.31
N ALA A 124 -23.51 4.13 10.01
CA ALA A 124 -24.81 3.63 9.56
C ALA A 124 -25.06 2.17 9.91
N PHE A 125 -24.03 1.31 9.82
CA PHE A 125 -24.13 -0.10 10.21
C PHE A 125 -24.34 -0.30 11.71
N VAL A 126 -23.67 0.51 12.54
CA VAL A 126 -23.74 0.40 14.01
C VAL A 126 -24.90 1.21 14.61
N GLY A 127 -25.65 1.96 13.79
CA GLY A 127 -26.75 2.81 14.27
C GLY A 127 -26.28 4.04 15.04
N HIS A 128 -25.04 4.46 14.82
CA HIS A 128 -24.46 5.63 15.46
C HIS A 128 -24.83 6.90 14.68
N TRP A 129 -25.01 8.02 15.41
CA TRP A 129 -25.22 9.37 14.86
C TRP A 129 -26.57 9.55 14.14
N GLY A 130 -27.57 8.75 14.51
CA GLY A 130 -28.91 8.81 13.90
C GLY A 130 -28.98 8.24 12.48
N LEU A 131 -27.88 7.68 11.97
CA LEU A 131 -27.85 6.90 10.74
C LEU A 131 -28.26 5.46 11.09
N ASP A 132 -29.56 5.16 10.98
CA ASP A 132 -30.04 3.79 11.09
C ASP A 132 -29.99 3.07 9.73
N VAL A 133 -30.12 1.74 9.77
CA VAL A 133 -30.12 0.89 8.56
C VAL A 133 -31.24 1.32 7.60
N ILE A 134 -32.37 1.83 8.11
CA ILE A 134 -33.50 2.31 7.32
C ILE A 134 -33.12 3.58 6.55
N THR A 135 -32.42 4.52 7.18
CA THR A 135 -31.89 5.72 6.53
C THR A 135 -30.88 5.36 5.46
N LEU A 136 -30.00 4.38 5.71
CA LEU A 136 -29.09 3.85 4.70
C LEU A 136 -29.85 3.26 3.50
N MET A 137 -30.91 2.48 3.75
CA MET A 137 -31.75 1.94 2.67
C MET A 137 -32.46 3.04 1.86
N ARG A 138 -32.92 4.13 2.50
CA ARG A 138 -33.49 5.29 1.78
C ARG A 138 -32.46 6.01 0.93
N ILE A 139 -31.23 6.17 1.43
CA ILE A 139 -30.13 6.76 0.66
C ILE A 139 -29.76 5.87 -0.52
N CYS A 140 -29.68 4.55 -0.31
CA CYS A 140 -29.50 3.60 -1.42
C CYS A 140 -30.63 3.75 -2.43
N SER A 141 -31.89 3.70 -2.00
CA SER A 141 -33.04 3.83 -2.89
C SER A 141 -33.05 5.16 -3.67
N SER A 142 -32.68 6.28 -3.05
CA SER A 142 -32.67 7.59 -3.72
C SER A 142 -31.56 7.68 -4.76
N VAL A 143 -30.36 7.19 -4.42
CA VAL A 143 -29.21 7.12 -5.34
C VAL A 143 -29.53 6.17 -6.50
N GLY A 144 -30.15 5.03 -6.21
CA GLY A 144 -30.53 3.99 -7.18
C GLY A 144 -31.80 4.24 -7.99
N GLY A 145 -32.39 5.44 -7.93
CA GLY A 145 -33.60 5.77 -8.70
C GLY A 145 -34.84 4.95 -8.31
N GLY A 146 -34.94 4.55 -7.05
CA GLY A 146 -36.02 3.70 -6.51
C GLY A 146 -35.60 2.25 -6.25
N ASP A 147 -34.47 1.80 -6.80
CA ASP A 147 -33.93 0.46 -6.56
C ASP A 147 -32.77 0.48 -5.56
N ILE A 148 -32.99 -0.14 -4.39
CA ILE A 148 -32.01 -0.26 -3.31
C ILE A 148 -30.74 -0.99 -3.76
N VAL A 149 -30.86 -2.01 -4.60
CA VAL A 149 -29.71 -2.81 -5.05
C VAL A 149 -28.82 -1.99 -5.98
N ASN A 150 -29.42 -1.31 -6.97
CA ASN A 150 -28.68 -0.41 -7.85
C ASN A 150 -28.04 0.75 -7.07
N GLY A 151 -28.77 1.28 -6.08
CA GLY A 151 -28.26 2.29 -5.15
C GLY A 151 -27.00 1.84 -4.41
N LEU A 152 -27.04 0.64 -3.85
CA LEU A 152 -25.89 0.08 -3.16
C LEU A 152 -24.72 -0.18 -4.11
N VAL A 153 -24.97 -0.70 -5.32
CA VAL A 153 -23.92 -0.89 -6.33
C VAL A 153 -23.22 0.43 -6.66
N MET A 154 -23.98 1.53 -6.80
CA MET A 154 -23.39 2.84 -7.04
C MET A 154 -22.61 3.39 -5.84
N ILE A 155 -23.10 3.20 -4.61
CA ILE A 155 -22.38 3.59 -3.39
C ILE A 155 -21.08 2.77 -3.25
N MET A 156 -21.13 1.46 -3.46
CA MET A 156 -19.95 0.59 -3.45
C MET A 156 -18.97 0.96 -4.57
N GLY A 157 -19.48 1.30 -5.75
CA GLY A 157 -18.70 1.84 -6.86
C GLY A 157 -18.01 3.16 -6.52
N ALA A 158 -18.69 4.06 -5.80
CA ALA A 158 -18.11 5.31 -5.33
C ALA A 158 -17.03 5.08 -4.27
N ILE A 159 -17.24 4.15 -3.33
CA ILE A 159 -16.23 3.75 -2.33
C ILE A 159 -15.01 3.13 -3.04
N ALA A 160 -15.22 2.22 -3.99
CA ALA A 160 -14.15 1.64 -4.81
C ALA A 160 -13.41 2.71 -5.62
N GLY A 161 -14.14 3.68 -6.19
CA GLY A 161 -13.58 4.84 -6.86
C GLY A 161 -12.73 5.72 -5.93
N SER A 162 -13.13 5.88 -4.67
CA SER A 162 -12.32 6.60 -3.68
C SER A 162 -10.98 5.91 -3.41
N MET A 163 -10.91 4.57 -3.49
CA MET A 163 -9.65 3.83 -3.36
C MET A 163 -8.66 4.17 -4.50
N LEU A 164 -9.16 4.53 -5.69
CA LEU A 164 -8.30 5.00 -6.78
C LEU A 164 -7.58 6.31 -6.42
N LEU A 165 -8.19 7.18 -5.60
CA LEU A 165 -7.54 8.40 -5.11
C LEU A 165 -6.36 8.06 -4.18
N ILE A 166 -6.51 7.04 -3.33
CA ILE A 166 -5.41 6.54 -2.49
C ILE A 166 -4.27 6.01 -3.37
N LEU A 167 -4.59 5.22 -4.40
CA LEU A 167 -3.60 4.69 -5.34
C LEU A 167 -2.88 5.82 -6.09
N LEU A 168 -3.62 6.85 -6.53
CA LEU A 168 -3.04 8.03 -7.16
C LEU A 168 -2.11 8.79 -6.20
N GLY A 169 -2.52 8.98 -4.95
CA GLY A 169 -1.68 9.58 -3.91
C GLY A 169 -0.38 8.80 -3.69
N CYS A 170 -0.47 7.47 -3.62
CA CYS A 170 0.69 6.59 -3.54
C CYS A 170 1.61 6.74 -4.77
N ALA A 171 1.04 6.84 -5.97
CA ALA A 171 1.79 7.02 -7.21
C ALA A 171 2.55 8.36 -7.23
N VAL A 172 1.87 9.45 -6.88
CA VAL A 172 2.43 10.82 -6.85
C VAL A 172 3.59 10.92 -5.84
N HIS A 173 3.48 10.27 -4.69
CA HIS A 173 4.49 10.33 -3.63
C HIS A 173 5.53 9.21 -3.67
N SER A 174 5.42 8.26 -4.61
CA SER A 174 6.28 7.07 -4.72
C SER A 174 7.78 7.38 -4.79
N GLY A 175 8.16 8.44 -5.51
CA GLY A 175 9.56 8.84 -5.70
C GLY A 175 10.14 9.70 -4.58
N THR A 176 9.32 10.20 -3.65
CA THR A 176 9.76 11.20 -2.67
C THR A 176 10.90 10.69 -1.79
N ARG A 177 10.76 9.49 -1.22
CA ARG A 177 11.79 8.82 -0.39
C ARG A 177 13.11 8.60 -1.14
N HIS A 178 13.06 8.25 -2.42
CA HIS A 178 14.24 7.99 -3.23
C HIS A 178 14.97 9.29 -3.62
N ALA A 179 14.22 10.37 -3.89
CA ALA A 179 14.81 11.69 -4.13
C ALA A 179 15.52 12.24 -2.88
N PHE A 180 14.98 11.96 -1.68
CA PHE A 180 15.66 12.29 -0.43
C PHE A 180 16.93 11.47 -0.21
N ALA A 181 16.90 10.17 -0.51
CA ALA A 181 18.07 9.30 -0.42
C ALA A 181 19.20 9.77 -1.36
N LEU A 182 18.84 10.35 -2.52
CA LEU A 182 19.78 10.93 -3.48
C LEU A 182 20.28 12.34 -3.13
N GLY A 183 19.76 12.94 -2.05
CA GLY A 183 20.17 14.25 -1.55
C GLY A 183 19.50 15.47 -2.21
N SER A 184 18.54 15.28 -3.13
CA SER A 184 17.95 16.42 -3.86
C SER A 184 16.46 16.27 -4.16
N LYS A 185 15.63 17.14 -3.55
CA LYS A 185 14.20 17.28 -3.88
C LYS A 185 13.98 17.83 -5.30
N LYS A 186 14.96 18.53 -5.88
CA LYS A 186 14.85 19.13 -7.22
C LYS A 186 14.72 18.05 -8.30
N LEU A 187 15.14 16.82 -8.03
CA LEU A 187 15.00 15.66 -8.93
C LEU A 187 13.53 15.32 -9.23
N LEU A 188 12.61 15.68 -8.33
CA LEU A 188 11.17 15.46 -8.52
C LEU A 188 10.51 16.51 -9.42
N ARG A 189 11.15 17.65 -9.67
CA ARG A 189 10.60 18.68 -10.58
C ARG A 189 10.81 18.21 -12.02
N GLY A 190 9.72 18.09 -12.79
CA GLY A 190 9.70 17.64 -14.18
C GLY A 190 9.59 16.12 -14.39
N SER A 191 9.77 15.30 -13.35
CA SER A 191 9.80 13.82 -13.45
C SER A 191 8.57 13.13 -12.84
N ARG A 192 7.64 13.88 -12.23
CA ARG A 192 6.48 13.34 -11.50
C ARG A 192 5.56 12.48 -12.36
N LEU A 193 5.25 12.92 -13.58
CA LEU A 193 4.33 12.20 -14.46
C LEU A 193 4.92 10.85 -14.90
N ARG A 194 6.23 10.81 -15.16
CA ARG A 194 6.95 9.56 -15.45
C ARG A 194 7.05 8.65 -14.23
N LEU A 195 7.24 9.20 -13.02
CA LEU A 195 7.20 8.43 -11.77
C LEU A 195 5.82 7.80 -11.53
N VAL A 196 4.75 8.55 -11.77
CA VAL A 196 3.37 8.05 -11.68
C VAL A 196 3.16 6.92 -12.70
N ALA A 197 3.55 7.12 -13.96
CA ALA A 197 3.46 6.11 -15.00
C ALA A 197 4.26 4.84 -14.65
N LEU A 198 5.49 4.98 -14.14
CA LEU A 198 6.31 3.85 -13.68
C LEU A 198 5.68 3.12 -12.48
N TRP A 199 5.05 3.85 -11.57
CA TRP A 199 4.39 3.25 -10.42
C TRP A 199 3.17 2.41 -10.81
N PHE A 200 2.35 2.93 -11.74
CA PHE A 200 1.24 2.19 -12.35
C PHE A 200 1.73 1.03 -13.21
N GLY A 201 2.79 1.22 -14.01
CA GLY A 201 3.45 0.13 -14.73
C GLY A 201 3.95 -0.98 -13.79
N GLY A 202 4.43 -0.60 -12.60
CA GLY A 202 4.78 -1.56 -11.54
C GLY A 202 3.59 -2.28 -10.90
N LEU A 203 2.35 -1.78 -11.04
CA LEU A 203 1.15 -2.53 -10.64
C LEU A 203 0.82 -3.67 -11.61
N VAL A 204 1.22 -3.56 -12.88
CA VAL A 204 1.07 -4.66 -13.86
C VAL A 204 1.77 -5.92 -13.38
N LEU A 205 2.91 -5.77 -12.69
CA LEU A 205 3.62 -6.89 -12.07
C LEU A 205 2.79 -7.61 -11.00
N LEU A 206 1.81 -6.93 -10.40
CA LEU A 206 0.96 -7.50 -9.34
C LEU A 206 -0.34 -8.12 -9.88
N VAL A 207 -0.63 -7.97 -11.17
CA VAL A 207 -1.85 -8.50 -11.81
C VAL A 207 -2.04 -10.01 -11.61
N PRO A 208 -0.99 -10.86 -11.73
CA PRO A 208 -1.16 -12.29 -11.48
C PRO A 208 -1.63 -12.60 -10.06
N PHE A 209 -1.08 -11.89 -9.06
CA PHE A 209 -1.53 -12.04 -7.68
C PHE A 209 -2.96 -11.48 -7.49
N ALA A 210 -3.28 -10.35 -8.12
CA ALA A 210 -4.64 -9.80 -8.10
C ALA A 210 -5.66 -10.79 -8.70
N ALA A 211 -5.31 -11.52 -9.76
CA ALA A 211 -6.16 -12.56 -10.32
C ALA A 211 -6.41 -13.71 -9.33
N VAL A 212 -5.39 -14.12 -8.56
CA VAL A 212 -5.54 -15.12 -7.47
C VAL A 212 -6.48 -14.58 -6.39
N VAL A 213 -6.35 -13.31 -6.00
CA VAL A 213 -7.25 -12.68 -5.02
C VAL A 213 -8.69 -12.66 -5.53
N VAL A 214 -8.91 -12.23 -6.78
CA VAL A 214 -10.24 -12.21 -7.41
C VAL A 214 -10.82 -13.60 -7.51
N TYR A 215 -10.03 -14.61 -7.85
CA TYR A 215 -10.50 -15.99 -7.91
C TYR A 215 -10.85 -16.54 -6.53
N ALA A 216 -9.96 -16.36 -5.54
CA ALA A 216 -10.20 -16.83 -4.17
C ALA A 216 -11.38 -16.10 -3.50
N LEU A 217 -11.61 -14.84 -3.84
CA LEU A 217 -12.64 -13.99 -3.23
C LEU A 217 -13.88 -13.73 -4.11
N GLY A 218 -13.90 -14.21 -5.35
CA GLY A 218 -14.98 -13.95 -6.31
C GLY A 218 -16.29 -14.58 -5.86
N ASP A 219 -16.23 -15.83 -5.38
CA ASP A 219 -17.38 -16.52 -4.82
C ASP A 219 -17.94 -15.80 -3.59
N TYR A 220 -17.09 -15.14 -2.80
CA TYR A 220 -17.57 -14.30 -1.68
C TYR A 220 -18.37 -13.11 -2.17
N ALA A 221 -17.91 -12.40 -3.21
CA ALA A 221 -18.63 -11.26 -3.75
C ALA A 221 -20.01 -11.65 -4.29
N LEU A 222 -20.11 -12.79 -4.98
CA LEU A 222 -21.38 -13.32 -5.49
C LEU A 222 -22.31 -13.79 -4.37
N THR A 223 -21.75 -14.44 -3.35
CA THR A 223 -22.51 -14.85 -2.16
C THR A 223 -23.03 -13.64 -1.40
N MET A 224 -22.21 -12.59 -1.25
CA MET A 224 -22.62 -11.33 -0.64
C MET A 224 -23.72 -10.63 -1.42
N LEU A 225 -23.62 -10.59 -2.76
CA LEU A 225 -24.66 -10.02 -3.60
C LEU A 225 -25.98 -10.78 -3.46
N SER A 226 -25.92 -12.11 -3.33
CA SER A 226 -27.09 -12.97 -3.14
C SER A 226 -27.69 -12.82 -1.74
N ALA A 227 -26.85 -12.79 -0.70
CA ALA A 227 -27.23 -12.51 0.68
C ALA A 227 -27.93 -11.15 0.80
N LEU A 228 -27.42 -10.14 0.07
CA LEU A 228 -27.99 -8.81 0.04
C LEU A 228 -29.37 -8.77 -0.62
N LYS A 229 -29.54 -9.46 -1.76
CA LYS A 229 -30.85 -9.59 -2.43
C LYS A 229 -31.88 -10.26 -1.53
N ASN A 230 -31.44 -11.17 -0.67
CA ASN A 230 -32.31 -11.97 0.18
C ASN A 230 -32.34 -11.50 1.65
N PHE A 231 -31.72 -10.36 1.98
CA PHE A 231 -31.57 -9.85 3.36
C PHE A 231 -31.09 -10.91 4.38
N SER A 232 -30.24 -11.85 3.96
CA SER A 232 -29.73 -12.95 4.76
C SER A 232 -28.22 -12.82 4.94
N PHE A 233 -27.80 -11.97 5.87
CA PHE A 233 -26.39 -11.73 6.14
C PHE A 233 -25.82 -12.85 7.02
N PRO A 234 -24.79 -13.59 6.56
CA PRO A 234 -24.12 -14.54 7.42
C PRO A 234 -23.43 -13.82 8.58
N SER A 235 -23.46 -14.43 9.76
CA SER A 235 -22.96 -13.85 11.02
C SER A 235 -21.44 -13.81 11.14
N THR A 236 -20.70 -14.47 10.24
CA THR A 236 -19.23 -14.50 10.27
C THR A 236 -18.62 -14.53 8.87
N PHE A 237 -17.60 -13.69 8.69
CA PHE A 237 -16.75 -13.63 7.51
C PHE A 237 -15.46 -14.40 7.79
N ALA A 238 -15.45 -15.71 7.49
CA ALA A 238 -14.26 -16.54 7.60
C ALA A 238 -13.82 -17.05 6.23
N LEU A 239 -12.53 -16.88 5.91
CA LEU A 239 -11.89 -17.53 4.76
C LEU A 239 -11.87 -19.04 4.99
N ASN A 240 -12.32 -19.83 4.01
CA ASN A 240 -12.15 -21.28 4.11
C ASN A 240 -10.66 -21.67 3.96
N ALA A 241 -10.28 -22.86 4.43
CA ALA A 241 -8.89 -23.31 4.42
C ALA A 241 -8.26 -23.29 3.00
N ARG A 242 -9.06 -23.59 1.96
CA ARG A 242 -8.63 -23.58 0.57
C ARG A 242 -8.29 -22.16 0.09
N GLN A 243 -9.15 -21.19 0.37
CA GLN A 243 -8.95 -19.79 0.00
C GLN A 243 -7.78 -19.18 0.77
N ALA A 244 -7.66 -19.48 2.07
CA ALA A 244 -6.51 -19.07 2.86
C ALA A 244 -5.20 -19.63 2.29
N ALA A 245 -5.17 -20.92 1.93
CA ALA A 245 -4.00 -21.55 1.30
C ALA A 245 -3.67 -20.96 -0.08
N MET A 246 -4.68 -20.69 -0.92
CA MET A 246 -4.49 -20.05 -2.22
C MET A 246 -3.92 -18.63 -2.10
N LEU A 247 -4.44 -17.83 -1.16
CA LEU A 247 -3.95 -16.47 -0.92
C LEU A 247 -2.52 -16.49 -0.35
N ALA A 248 -2.23 -17.39 0.59
CA ALA A 248 -0.89 -17.53 1.15
C ALA A 248 0.12 -18.01 0.10
N GLY A 249 -0.20 -19.07 -0.66
CA GLY A 249 0.65 -19.58 -1.73
C GLY A 249 0.85 -18.55 -2.84
N GLY A 250 -0.23 -17.88 -3.27
CA GLY A 250 -0.18 -16.79 -4.23
C GLY A 250 0.68 -15.63 -3.75
N ALA A 251 0.62 -15.27 -2.47
CA ALA A 251 1.46 -14.21 -1.91
C ALA A 251 2.94 -14.60 -1.93
N VAL A 252 3.27 -15.84 -1.55
CA VAL A 252 4.66 -16.32 -1.53
C VAL A 252 5.25 -16.42 -2.94
N VAL A 253 4.48 -16.92 -3.91
CA VAL A 253 4.98 -17.20 -5.26
C VAL A 253 4.90 -15.98 -6.17
N LEU A 254 3.83 -15.19 -6.10
CA LEU A 254 3.55 -14.12 -7.06
C LEU A 254 3.78 -12.72 -6.47
N LEU A 255 3.48 -12.50 -5.19
CA LEU A 255 3.61 -11.16 -4.59
C LEU A 255 5.04 -10.90 -4.10
N LEU A 256 5.58 -11.75 -3.23
CA LEU A 256 6.87 -11.52 -2.57
C LEU A 256 8.04 -11.33 -3.56
N PRO A 257 8.18 -12.12 -4.64
CA PRO A 257 9.28 -11.93 -5.58
C PRO A 257 9.14 -10.65 -6.41
N LEU A 258 7.91 -10.18 -6.68
CA LEU A 258 7.66 -9.05 -7.58
C LEU A 258 7.63 -7.70 -6.86
N LEU A 259 7.42 -7.69 -5.53
CA LEU A 259 7.45 -6.46 -4.72
C LEU A 259 8.80 -5.70 -4.78
N PRO A 260 9.98 -6.36 -4.67
CA PRO A 260 11.26 -5.67 -4.81
C PRO A 260 11.45 -5.05 -6.21
N LEU A 261 11.02 -5.76 -7.26
CA LEU A 261 11.09 -5.25 -8.63
C LEU A 261 10.22 -4.00 -8.82
N LYS A 262 8.97 -4.00 -8.30
CA LYS A 262 8.11 -2.81 -8.29
C LYS A 262 8.77 -1.65 -7.55
N ASN A 263 9.41 -1.91 -6.40
CA ASN A 263 10.06 -0.88 -5.59
C ASN A 263 11.34 -0.32 -6.24
N LEU A 264 12.00 -1.07 -7.11
CA LEU A 264 13.19 -0.63 -7.86
C LEU A 264 12.86 0.38 -8.95
N LEU A 265 11.70 0.29 -9.62
CA LEU A 265 11.36 1.13 -10.78
C LEU A 265 11.48 2.64 -10.49
N PRO A 266 10.88 3.20 -9.42
CA PRO A 266 11.04 4.63 -9.11
C PRO A 266 12.46 5.00 -8.67
N ALA A 267 13.16 4.07 -8.01
CA ALA A 267 14.51 4.30 -7.48
C ALA A 267 15.55 4.41 -8.61
N VAL A 268 15.51 3.47 -9.55
CA VAL A 268 16.39 3.44 -10.73
C VAL A 268 16.13 4.64 -11.62
N TYR A 269 14.87 4.98 -11.87
CA TYR A 269 14.52 6.15 -12.68
C TYR A 269 15.08 7.44 -12.08
N LEU A 270 14.91 7.67 -10.77
CA LEU A 270 15.43 8.88 -10.13
C LEU A 270 16.96 8.94 -10.12
N ARG A 271 17.64 7.80 -10.03
CA ARG A 271 19.09 7.73 -10.20
C ARG A 271 19.50 8.15 -11.60
N MET A 272 18.88 7.59 -12.64
CA MET A 272 19.16 7.96 -14.03
C MET A 272 18.95 9.46 -14.28
N VAL A 273 17.87 10.04 -13.74
CA VAL A 273 17.61 11.49 -13.84
C VAL A 273 18.67 12.31 -13.12
N LYS A 274 19.22 11.82 -12.01
CA LYS A 274 20.33 12.49 -11.32
C LYS A 274 21.61 12.42 -12.17
N GLU A 275 21.98 11.24 -12.68
CA GLU A 275 23.14 11.05 -13.54
C GLU A 275 23.05 11.91 -14.82
N GLU A 276 21.88 12.04 -15.43
CA GLU A 276 21.66 12.92 -16.58
C GLU A 276 21.88 14.41 -16.23
N ARG A 277 21.48 14.85 -15.03
CA ARG A 277 21.67 16.24 -14.60
C ARG A 277 23.11 16.53 -14.20
N ASP A 278 23.76 15.59 -13.53
CA ASP A 278 25.17 15.72 -13.12
C ASP A 278 26.10 15.70 -14.35
N ALA A 279 25.71 15.04 -15.45
CA ALA A 279 26.45 15.07 -16.72
C ALA A 279 26.22 16.32 -17.56
N GLN A 280 25.20 17.13 -17.23
CA GLN A 280 24.87 18.40 -17.91
C GLN A 280 25.38 19.63 -17.15
N ALA A 281 25.88 19.43 -15.92
CA ALA A 281 26.47 20.45 -15.06
C ALA A 281 27.99 20.47 -15.22
#